data_AF-A0A2A5HIZ9-F1
#
_entry.id   AF-A0A2A5HIZ9-F1
#
_cell.length_a   1.000
_cell.length_b   1.000
_cell.length_c   1.000
_cell.angle_alpha   90.00
_cell.angle_beta   90.00
_cell.angle_gamma   90.00
#
_symmetry.space_group_name_H-M   'P 1'
#
loop_
_entity.id
_entity.type
_entity.pdbx_description
1 polymer ?
#
loop_
_entity_poly.entity_id
_entity_poly.type
_entity_poly.pdbx_seq_one_letter_code
_entity_poly.pdbx_strand_id
1 'polypeptide(L)'
;MKSTRIILMVILSCLLASNIAYAGDAKYKAPVKKPKPHKVPSKNPAKTQLKPIASSYNWLAYKARIDKIFDEQKQHYIDIEREKVSHIVCEKDLGEYMSYFEEGMAANGGFMVFEGEENRWREMAYRSGFSLRELFTSGYFNGLRGTAEAED
;
A
#
# COMPACT_ATOMS: atom_id res chain seq x y z
N MET A 1 29.75 -18.35 -6.54
CA MET A 1 28.62 -18.33 -7.52
C MET A 1 27.23 -18.53 -6.87
N LYS A 2 26.99 -18.04 -5.64
CA LYS A 2 25.67 -18.16 -4.96
C LYS A 2 24.83 -16.87 -5.02
N SER A 3 25.48 -15.71 -5.15
CA SER A 3 24.84 -14.38 -5.12
C SER A 3 23.89 -14.11 -6.29
N THR A 4 24.19 -14.64 -7.48
CA THR A 4 23.40 -14.40 -8.70
C THR A 4 22.01 -15.05 -8.67
N ARG A 5 21.83 -16.12 -7.88
CA ARG A 5 20.53 -16.81 -7.76
C ARG A 5 19.55 -16.07 -6.87
N ILE A 6 20.03 -15.39 -5.82
CA ILE A 6 19.19 -14.61 -4.90
C ILE A 6 18.66 -13.37 -5.61
N ILE A 7 19.50 -12.68 -6.39
CA ILE A 7 19.10 -11.49 -7.17
C ILE A 7 18.03 -11.85 -8.22
N LEU A 8 18.19 -12.98 -8.91
CA LEU A 8 17.21 -13.42 -9.92
C LEU A 8 15.84 -13.76 -9.31
N MET A 9 15.82 -14.29 -8.08
CA MET A 9 14.58 -14.71 -7.42
C MET A 9 13.78 -13.53 -6.82
N VAL A 10 14.46 -12.49 -6.31
CA VAL A 10 13.78 -11.28 -5.82
C VAL A 10 13.19 -10.45 -6.97
N ILE A 11 13.85 -10.43 -8.14
CA ILE A 11 13.27 -9.81 -9.35
C ILE A 11 12.01 -10.55 -9.79
N LEU A 12 11.98 -11.88 -9.66
CA LEU A 12 10.84 -12.71 -10.05
C LEU A 12 9.62 -12.50 -9.13
N SER A 13 9.83 -12.32 -7.81
CA SER A 13 8.73 -12.01 -6.88
C SER A 13 8.18 -10.60 -7.08
N CYS A 14 9.02 -9.60 -7.41
CA CYS A 14 8.57 -8.26 -7.77
C CYS A 14 7.78 -8.21 -9.10
N LEU A 15 8.13 -9.05 -10.07
CA LEU A 15 7.40 -9.15 -11.35
C LEU A 15 6.04 -9.85 -11.21
N LEU A 16 5.95 -10.87 -10.35
CA LEU A 16 4.68 -11.55 -10.06
C LEU A 16 3.69 -10.63 -9.32
N ALA A 17 4.16 -9.75 -8.43
CA ALA A 17 3.33 -8.74 -7.79
C ALA A 17 2.80 -7.67 -8.76
N SER A 18 3.53 -7.40 -9.85
CA SER A 18 3.16 -6.40 -10.86
C SER A 18 2.12 -6.90 -11.87
N ASN A 19 2.01 -8.23 -12.09
CA ASN A 19 1.07 -8.81 -13.06
C ASN A 19 -0.33 -9.08 -12.50
N ILE A 20 -0.53 -9.09 -11.18
CA ILE A 20 -1.86 -9.25 -10.57
C ILE A 20 -2.67 -7.93 -10.63
N ALA A 21 -2.02 -6.80 -10.89
CA ALA A 21 -2.66 -5.48 -10.99
C ALA A 21 -3.24 -5.14 -12.38
N TYR A 22 -3.10 -6.01 -13.39
CA TYR A 22 -3.51 -5.71 -14.78
C TYR A 22 -4.29 -6.86 -15.43
N ALA A 23 -5.40 -7.25 -14.79
CA ALA A 23 -6.44 -8.06 -15.43
C ALA A 23 -7.83 -7.50 -15.05
N GLY A 24 -8.05 -6.22 -15.33
CA GLY A 24 -9.36 -5.58 -15.31
C GLY A 24 -9.71 -5.17 -16.73
N ASP A 25 -10.53 -5.97 -17.39
CA ASP A 25 -10.94 -5.85 -18.79
C ASP A 25 -11.49 -4.47 -19.14
N ALA A 26 -10.98 -3.94 -20.26
CA ALA A 26 -11.52 -2.80 -20.96
C ALA A 26 -12.91 -3.13 -21.53
N LYS A 27 -13.91 -2.28 -21.24
CA LYS A 27 -14.99 -1.86 -22.16
C LYS A 27 -15.90 -0.84 -21.48
N TYR A 28 -15.62 0.45 -21.67
CA TYR A 28 -16.65 1.49 -21.54
C TYR A 28 -16.51 2.50 -22.68
N LYS A 29 -17.45 2.49 -23.63
CA LYS A 29 -17.64 3.58 -24.60
C LYS A 29 -18.79 4.45 -24.10
N ALA A 30 -18.48 5.63 -23.56
CA ALA A 30 -19.50 6.61 -23.22
C ALA A 30 -19.94 7.40 -24.48
N PRO A 31 -21.24 7.59 -24.75
CA PRO A 31 -21.68 8.52 -25.78
C PRO A 31 -21.65 9.97 -25.26
N VAL A 32 -20.90 10.83 -25.94
CA VAL A 32 -20.86 12.27 -25.68
C VAL A 32 -22.18 12.91 -26.14
N LYS A 33 -23.07 13.26 -25.21
CA LYS A 33 -24.18 14.20 -25.46
C LYS A 33 -23.76 15.58 -24.95
N LYS A 34 -23.61 16.55 -25.87
CA LYS A 34 -23.40 17.96 -25.54
C LYS A 34 -24.65 18.53 -24.87
N PRO A 35 -24.57 19.18 -23.69
CA PRO A 35 -25.71 19.86 -23.09
C PRO A 35 -26.00 21.18 -23.82
N LYS A 36 -27.29 21.48 -24.03
CA LYS A 36 -27.78 22.77 -24.56
C LYS A 36 -27.69 23.85 -23.46
N PRO A 37 -27.45 25.12 -23.79
CA PRO A 37 -27.33 26.18 -22.80
C PRO A 37 -28.70 26.50 -22.18
N HIS A 38 -28.76 26.42 -20.85
CA HIS A 38 -29.94 26.84 -20.07
C HIS A 38 -29.81 28.33 -19.72
N LYS A 39 -30.82 29.13 -20.10
CA LYS A 39 -30.92 30.53 -19.69
C LYS A 39 -31.30 30.59 -18.21
N VAL A 40 -30.48 31.25 -17.39
CA VAL A 40 -30.76 31.49 -15.96
C VAL A 40 -31.47 32.84 -15.83
N PRO A 41 -32.70 32.92 -15.25
CA PRO A 41 -33.25 34.18 -14.80
C PRO A 41 -32.67 34.52 -13.41
N SER A 42 -32.00 35.66 -13.33
CA SER A 42 -31.49 36.27 -12.09
C SER A 42 -32.64 36.72 -11.19
N LYS A 43 -32.74 36.14 -9.99
CA LYS A 43 -33.30 36.78 -8.78
C LYS A 43 -32.62 36.20 -7.52
N ASN A 44 -31.80 37.00 -6.86
CA ASN A 44 -31.55 36.88 -5.41
C ASN A 44 -32.83 37.34 -4.69
N PRO A 45 -33.25 36.73 -3.56
CA PRO A 45 -32.47 36.82 -2.32
C PRO A 45 -32.65 35.66 -1.31
N ALA A 46 -31.56 35.27 -0.66
CA ALA A 46 -31.49 35.00 0.78
C ALA A 46 -30.08 34.52 1.10
N LYS A 47 -29.35 35.23 1.96
CA LYS A 47 -28.12 34.72 2.57
C LYS A 47 -28.52 33.59 3.53
N THR A 48 -28.74 32.39 3.00
CA THR A 48 -28.58 31.18 3.78
C THR A 48 -27.09 31.08 4.07
N GLN A 49 -26.68 31.45 5.29
CA GLN A 49 -25.36 31.11 5.76
C GLN A 49 -25.28 29.58 5.75
N LEU A 50 -24.70 29.01 4.71
CA LEU A 50 -24.23 27.64 4.71
C LEU A 50 -23.24 27.56 5.87
N LYS A 51 -23.68 27.00 7.01
CA LYS A 51 -22.74 26.54 8.03
C LYS A 51 -21.77 25.61 7.29
N PRO A 52 -20.46 25.90 7.26
CA PRO A 52 -19.52 24.94 6.72
C PRO A 52 -19.55 23.75 7.67
N ILE A 53 -20.23 22.67 7.29
CA ILE A 53 -20.01 21.36 7.92
C ILE A 53 -18.71 20.84 7.34
N ALA A 54 -17.62 21.54 7.59
CA ALA A 54 -16.30 20.93 7.56
C ALA A 54 -16.16 20.22 8.91
N SER A 55 -16.83 19.07 9.05
CA SER A 55 -16.32 18.05 9.97
C SER A 55 -14.93 17.74 9.44
N SER A 56 -13.90 18.34 10.04
CA SER A 56 -12.52 18.10 9.63
C SER A 56 -12.24 16.64 9.92
N TYR A 57 -12.30 15.81 8.89
CA TYR A 57 -12.03 14.39 9.00
C TYR A 57 -10.68 14.20 9.69
N ASN A 58 -10.68 13.53 10.85
CA ASN A 58 -9.49 13.36 11.67
C ASN A 58 -8.63 12.22 11.10
N TRP A 59 -7.87 12.53 10.06
CA TRP A 59 -7.00 11.58 9.38
C TRP A 59 -5.95 10.95 10.31
N LEU A 60 -5.50 11.68 11.35
CA LEU A 60 -4.52 11.20 12.33
C LEU A 60 -5.09 10.06 13.17
N ALA A 61 -6.28 10.25 13.75
CA ALA A 61 -6.97 9.23 14.52
C ALA A 61 -7.31 8.01 13.65
N TYR A 62 -7.61 8.25 12.38
CA TYR A 62 -7.90 7.20 11.43
C TYR A 62 -6.64 6.39 11.04
N LYS A 63 -5.52 7.06 10.76
CA LYS A 63 -4.23 6.40 10.52
C LYS A 63 -3.80 5.56 11.72
N ALA A 64 -3.94 6.09 12.93
CA ALA A 64 -3.63 5.35 14.16
C ALA A 64 -4.47 4.07 14.32
N ARG A 65 -5.72 4.06 13.85
CA ARG A 65 -6.56 2.87 13.84
C ARG A 65 -6.05 1.82 12.84
N ILE A 66 -5.65 2.24 11.64
CA ILE A 66 -5.07 1.33 10.64
C ILE A 66 -3.78 0.73 11.15
N ASP A 67 -2.88 1.57 11.68
CA ASP A 67 -1.61 1.14 12.28
C ASP A 67 -1.88 0.10 13.39
N LYS A 68 -2.89 0.31 14.24
CA LYS A 68 -3.28 -0.65 15.27
C LYS A 68 -3.73 -2.00 14.69
N ILE A 69 -4.57 -2.01 13.65
CA ILE A 69 -5.03 -3.26 13.02
C ILE A 69 -3.84 -3.98 12.35
N PHE A 70 -2.93 -3.22 11.73
CA PHE A 70 -1.70 -3.79 11.19
C PHE A 70 -0.87 -4.45 12.30
N ASP A 71 -0.69 -3.79 13.43
CA ASP A 71 0.05 -4.32 14.58
C ASP A 71 -0.57 -5.62 15.12
N GLU A 72 -1.90 -5.73 15.15
CA GLU A 72 -2.63 -6.96 15.53
C GLU A 72 -2.34 -8.13 14.58
N GLN A 73 -2.05 -7.86 13.31
CA GLN A 73 -1.72 -8.87 12.28
C GLN A 73 -0.22 -9.02 12.03
N LYS A 74 0.62 -8.20 12.67
CA LYS A 74 2.05 -8.09 12.36
C LYS A 74 2.78 -9.42 12.49
N GLN A 75 2.52 -10.17 13.56
CA GLN A 75 3.20 -11.45 13.77
C GLN A 75 2.89 -12.47 12.67
N HIS A 76 1.64 -12.51 12.20
CA HIS A 76 1.23 -13.40 11.10
C HIS A 76 2.06 -13.13 9.84
N TYR A 77 2.30 -11.86 9.52
CA TYR A 77 3.13 -11.49 8.38
C TYR A 77 4.61 -11.83 8.58
N ILE A 78 5.14 -11.66 9.79
CA ILE A 78 6.50 -12.07 10.14
C ILE A 78 6.68 -13.57 9.92
N ASP A 79 5.72 -14.37 10.38
CA ASP A 79 5.78 -15.83 10.27
C ASP A 79 5.75 -16.28 8.80
N ILE A 80 4.85 -15.70 7.99
CA ILE A 80 4.78 -15.97 6.54
C ILE A 80 6.09 -15.63 5.84
N GLU A 81 6.65 -14.45 6.11
CA GLU A 81 7.89 -14.02 5.47
C GLU A 81 9.07 -14.90 5.90
N ARG A 82 9.15 -15.21 7.20
CA ARG A 82 10.17 -16.09 7.76
C ARG A 82 10.13 -17.46 7.11
N GLU A 83 8.94 -18.05 6.95
CA GLU A 83 8.76 -19.35 6.27
C GLU A 83 9.30 -19.28 4.83
N LYS A 84 8.86 -18.29 4.04
CA LYS A 84 9.31 -18.11 2.66
C LYS A 84 10.83 -18.01 2.54
N VAL A 85 11.45 -17.20 3.39
CA VAL A 85 12.88 -16.89 3.29
C VAL A 85 13.74 -18.02 3.86
N SER A 86 13.23 -18.77 4.84
CA SER A 86 13.93 -19.94 5.41
C SER A 86 14.27 -21.03 4.40
N HIS A 87 13.52 -21.12 3.29
CA HIS A 87 13.80 -22.04 2.20
C HIS A 87 14.90 -21.55 1.24
N ILE A 88 15.34 -20.31 1.38
CA ILE A 88 16.22 -19.63 0.42
C ILE A 88 17.59 -19.35 1.05
N VAL A 89 17.62 -18.95 2.32
CA VAL A 89 18.84 -18.51 3.02
C VAL A 89 19.18 -19.44 4.18
N CYS A 90 20.45 -19.40 4.64
CA CYS A 90 20.84 -20.14 5.82
C CYS A 90 20.31 -19.47 7.10
N GLU A 91 20.21 -20.22 8.19
CA GLU A 91 19.62 -19.76 9.45
C GLU A 91 20.27 -18.47 10.01
N LYS A 92 21.60 -18.32 9.83
CA LYS A 92 22.33 -17.11 10.23
C LYS A 92 21.85 -15.88 9.46
N ASP A 93 21.74 -16.00 8.14
CA ASP A 93 21.32 -14.88 7.27
C ASP A 93 19.81 -14.62 7.40
N LEU A 94 19.02 -15.65 7.75
CA LEU A 94 17.58 -15.52 8.01
C LEU A 94 17.30 -14.58 9.18
N GLY A 95 18.02 -14.74 10.29
CA GLY A 95 17.83 -13.87 11.46
C GLY A 95 18.10 -12.40 11.12
N GLU A 96 19.18 -12.14 10.38
CA GLU A 96 19.55 -10.80 9.97
C GLU A 96 18.57 -10.22 8.93
N TYR A 97 18.12 -11.01 7.96
CA TYR A 97 17.07 -10.61 7.03
C TYR A 97 15.79 -10.20 7.77
N MET A 98 15.32 -11.03 8.69
CA MET A 98 14.08 -10.76 9.42
C MET A 98 14.18 -9.51 10.28
N SER A 99 15.35 -9.20 10.84
CA SER A 99 15.57 -7.96 11.56
C SER A 99 15.34 -6.73 10.67
N TYR A 100 15.93 -6.70 9.47
CA TYR A 100 15.73 -5.57 8.53
C TYR A 100 14.32 -5.52 7.98
N PHE A 101 13.70 -6.67 7.74
CA PHE A 101 12.29 -6.75 7.33
C PHE A 101 11.36 -6.13 8.38
N GLU A 102 11.54 -6.49 9.65
CA GLU A 102 10.75 -5.95 10.76
C GLU A 102 10.98 -4.44 10.97
N GLU A 103 12.22 -3.99 10.79
CA GLU A 103 12.56 -2.56 10.79
C GLU A 103 11.84 -1.82 9.66
N GLY A 104 11.83 -2.39 8.46
CA GLY A 104 11.11 -1.89 7.30
C GLY A 104 9.60 -1.75 7.55
N MET A 105 8.98 -2.74 8.19
CA MET A 105 7.56 -2.66 8.56
C MET A 105 7.29 -1.52 9.57
N ALA A 106 8.20 -1.27 10.50
CA ALA A 106 8.05 -0.19 11.48
C ALA A 106 8.36 1.20 10.92
N ALA A 107 9.03 1.27 9.76
CA ALA A 107 9.52 2.51 9.18
C ALA A 107 8.41 3.47 8.76
N ASN A 108 8.71 4.77 8.84
CA ASN A 108 7.88 5.84 8.29
C ASN A 108 8.25 6.21 6.84
N GLY A 109 9.22 5.52 6.25
CA GLY A 109 9.72 5.78 4.90
C GLY A 109 10.33 4.54 4.27
N GLY A 110 10.29 4.46 2.94
CA GLY A 110 10.61 3.24 2.18
C GLY A 110 12.04 3.10 1.70
N PHE A 111 12.97 3.88 2.26
CA PHE A 111 14.36 3.85 1.82
C PHE A 111 15.32 3.85 3.00
N MET A 112 16.17 2.85 3.00
CA MET A 112 17.38 2.76 3.79
C MET A 112 18.50 2.45 2.81
N VAL A 113 19.58 3.21 2.86
CA VAL A 113 20.72 3.04 1.95
C VAL A 113 21.87 2.44 2.74
N PHE A 114 22.39 1.32 2.26
CA PHE A 114 23.62 0.71 2.77
C PHE A 114 24.70 0.82 1.71
N GLU A 115 25.89 1.25 2.10
CA GLU A 115 27.05 1.29 1.19
C GLU A 115 27.54 -0.15 0.93
N GLY A 116 27.92 -0.45 -0.32
CA GLY A 116 28.46 -1.77 -0.72
C GLY A 116 27.41 -2.72 -1.30
N GLU A 117 27.73 -3.37 -2.42
CA GLU A 117 26.82 -4.30 -3.11
C GLU A 117 26.44 -5.51 -2.24
N GLU A 118 27.33 -5.91 -1.34
CA GLU A 118 27.12 -6.96 -0.36
C GLU A 118 26.00 -6.65 0.64
N ASN A 119 25.57 -5.39 0.75
CA ASN A 119 24.51 -4.97 1.66
C ASN A 119 23.16 -4.75 0.96
N ARG A 120 23.08 -4.90 -0.38
CA ARG A 120 21.82 -4.73 -1.13
C ARG A 120 20.68 -5.61 -0.62
N TRP A 121 20.99 -6.83 -0.17
CA TRP A 121 19.96 -7.73 0.34
C TRP A 121 19.31 -7.21 1.63
N ARG A 122 20.04 -6.44 2.44
CA ARG A 122 19.49 -5.76 3.63
C ARG A 122 18.53 -4.65 3.23
N GLU A 123 18.89 -3.86 2.21
CA GLU A 123 17.99 -2.85 1.64
C GLU A 123 16.70 -3.49 1.11
N MET A 124 16.82 -4.64 0.42
CA MET A 124 15.66 -5.37 -0.09
C MET A 124 14.77 -5.89 1.04
N ALA A 125 15.36 -6.45 2.10
CA ALA A 125 14.62 -6.91 3.28
C ALA A 125 13.82 -5.75 3.90
N TYR A 126 14.48 -4.61 4.13
CA TYR A 126 13.84 -3.39 4.63
C TYR A 126 12.70 -2.92 3.72
N ARG A 127 12.95 -2.83 2.41
CA ARG A 127 11.92 -2.41 1.46
C ARG A 127 10.75 -3.38 1.38
N SER A 128 10.99 -4.68 1.52
CA SER A 128 9.93 -5.69 1.54
C SER A 128 8.99 -5.44 2.72
N GLY A 129 9.55 -5.24 3.92
CA GLY A 129 8.77 -4.91 5.12
C GLY A 129 7.97 -3.61 4.98
N PHE A 130 8.61 -2.56 4.47
CA PHE A 130 7.93 -1.28 4.22
C PHE A 130 6.79 -1.43 3.21
N SER A 131 7.04 -2.11 2.08
CA SER A 131 6.05 -2.31 1.01
C SER A 131 4.85 -3.12 1.51
N LEU A 132 5.08 -4.10 2.38
CA LEU A 132 4.01 -4.87 2.98
C LEU A 132 3.06 -3.98 3.80
N ARG A 133 3.60 -3.09 4.64
CA ARG A 133 2.79 -2.14 5.41
C ARG A 133 2.00 -1.19 4.51
N GLU A 134 2.63 -0.67 3.47
CA GLU A 134 1.96 0.18 2.48
C GLU A 134 0.84 -0.55 1.75
N LEU A 135 1.07 -1.81 1.34
CA LEU A 135 0.07 -2.65 0.69
C LEU A 135 -1.11 -2.94 1.61
N PHE A 136 -0.85 -3.28 2.88
CA PHE A 136 -1.91 -3.46 3.87
C PHE A 136 -2.74 -2.20 4.03
N THR A 137 -2.06 -1.06 4.21
CA THR A 137 -2.70 0.25 4.39
C THR A 137 -3.57 0.60 3.19
N SER A 138 -3.03 0.48 1.98
CA SER A 138 -3.76 0.71 0.73
C SER A 138 -4.94 -0.24 0.54
N GLY A 139 -4.74 -1.54 0.81
CA GLY A 139 -5.79 -2.55 0.74
C GLY A 139 -6.94 -2.26 1.69
N TYR A 140 -6.64 -1.82 2.92
CA TYR A 140 -7.64 -1.41 3.90
C TYR A 140 -8.45 -0.19 3.43
N PHE A 141 -7.78 0.82 2.87
CA PHE A 141 -8.47 1.98 2.27
C PHE A 141 -9.39 1.60 1.11
N ASN A 142 -8.94 0.72 0.23
CA ASN A 142 -9.72 0.29 -0.93
C ASN A 142 -10.91 -0.59 -0.54
N GLY A 143 -10.74 -1.47 0.45
CA GLY A 143 -11.83 -2.29 0.98
C GLY A 143 -12.97 -1.45 1.56
N LEU A 144 -12.64 -0.38 2.29
CA LEU A 144 -13.65 0.52 2.85
C LEU A 144 -14.38 1.37 1.80
N ARG A 145 -13.72 1.71 0.70
CA ARG A 145 -14.39 2.33 -0.45
C ARG A 145 -15.41 1.39 -1.08
N GLY A 146 -15.03 0.11 -1.26
CA GLY A 146 -15.93 -0.90 -1.81
C GLY A 146 -17.18 -1.17 -0.96
N THR A 147 -17.08 -1.05 0.37
CA THR A 147 -18.24 -1.19 1.26
C THR A 147 -19.15 0.05 1.24
N ALA A 148 -18.59 1.25 1.08
CA ALA A 148 -19.37 2.49 1.01
C ALA A 148 -20.17 2.61 -0.30
N GLU A 149 -19.63 2.12 -1.41
CA GLU A 149 -20.32 2.09 -2.71
C GLU A 149 -21.39 0.97 -2.80
N ALA A 150 -21.41 0.02 -1.85
CA ALA A 150 -22.40 -1.06 -1.80
C ALA A 150 -23.65 -0.71 -0.97
N GLU A 151 -23.63 0.40 -0.23
CA GLU A 151 -24.73 0.88 0.62
C GLU A 151 -25.52 2.07 0.00
N ASP A 152 -25.13 2.56 -1.18
CA ASP A 152 -25.83 3.57 -2.00
C ASP A 152 -26.55 2.93 -3.21
#